data_AF-A0A8J6Y662-F1
#
_entry.id   AF-A0A8J6Y662-F1
#
_cell.length_a   1.000
_cell.length_b   1.000
_cell.length_c   1.000
_cell.angle_alpha   90.00
_cell.angle_beta   90.00
_cell.angle_gamma   90.00
#
_symmetry.space_group_name_H-M   'P 1'
#
loop_
_entity.id
_entity.type
_entity.pdbx_description
1 polymer ?
#
loop_
_entity_poly.entity_id
_entity_poly.type
_entity_poly.pdbx_seq_one_letter_code
_entity_poly.pdbx_strand_id
1 'polypeptide(L)'
;YTTTHVVTQYQLLLFSALAFTLLKVTGIYPAELRSVNLDFDWTYRKALPAVIRWIATRMGRVGGRLSLLTEILAGRTYRLIYRLHGPEGVFARTWTTGAIAFWAVLGLFGFLLLYYWGR
;
A
#
# COMPACT_ATOMS: atom_id res chain seq x y z
N TYR A 1 3.57 45.07 -12.01
CA TYR A 1 5.04 45.02 -11.90
C TYR A 1 5.55 46.43 -12.12
N THR A 2 5.99 47.12 -11.06
CA THR A 2 6.35 48.55 -11.10
C THR A 2 7.85 48.67 -11.37
N THR A 3 8.28 49.66 -12.16
CA THR A 3 9.70 49.97 -12.42
C THR A 3 10.53 50.01 -11.12
N THR A 4 9.96 50.55 -10.04
CA THR A 4 10.58 50.56 -8.71
C THR A 4 10.98 49.18 -8.19
N HIS A 5 10.13 48.15 -8.36
CA HIS A 5 10.44 46.79 -7.93
C HIS A 5 11.61 46.17 -8.70
N VAL A 6 11.74 46.50 -9.99
CA VAL A 6 12.81 45.99 -10.83
C VAL A 6 14.14 46.62 -10.44
N VAL A 7 14.12 47.94 -10.25
CA VAL A 7 15.31 48.71 -9.87
C VAL A 7 15.83 48.25 -8.51
N THR A 8 14.95 48.02 -7.53
CA THR A 8 15.37 47.52 -6.21
C THR A 8 15.90 46.08 -6.28
N GLN A 9 15.33 45.21 -7.12
CA GLN A 9 15.89 43.87 -7.39
C GLN A 9 17.29 43.95 -7.99
N TYR A 10 17.51 44.82 -8.99
CA TYR A 10 18.84 45.04 -9.56
C TYR A 10 19.83 45.60 -8.56
N GLN A 11 19.43 46.56 -7.72
CA GLN A 11 20.29 47.11 -6.68
C GLN A 11 20.77 46.01 -5.71
N LEU A 12 19.85 45.15 -5.24
CA LEU A 12 20.21 44.03 -4.36
C LEU A 12 21.17 43.05 -5.03
N LEU A 13 20.93 42.70 -6.29
CA LEU A 13 21.83 41.82 -7.05
C LEU A 13 23.22 42.43 -7.22
N LEU A 14 23.30 43.72 -7.53
CA LEU A 14 24.54 44.44 -7.79
C LEU A 14 25.37 44.59 -6.50
N PHE A 15 24.74 44.96 -5.39
CA PHE A 15 25.41 45.01 -4.08
C PHE A 15 25.83 43.64 -3.56
N SER A 16 25.01 42.61 -3.77
CA SER A 16 25.36 41.23 -3.42
C SER A 16 26.60 40.76 -4.20
N ALA A 17 26.61 40.95 -5.53
CA ALA A 17 27.75 40.62 -6.37
C ALA A 17 29.03 41.40 -5.97
N LEU A 18 28.90 42.69 -5.63
CA LEU A 18 30.02 43.48 -5.11
C LEU A 18 30.56 42.93 -3.78
N ALA A 19 29.69 42.58 -2.84
CA ALA A 19 30.09 42.01 -1.55
C ALA A 19 30.83 40.67 -1.73
N PHE A 20 30.32 39.80 -2.60
CA PHE A 20 30.96 38.52 -2.93
C PHE A 20 32.31 38.69 -3.62
N THR A 21 32.43 39.64 -4.56
CA THR A 21 33.72 39.92 -5.23
C THR A 21 34.74 40.51 -4.27
N LEU A 22 34.34 41.43 -3.37
CA LEU A 22 35.21 41.94 -2.32
C LEU A 22 35.67 40.84 -1.36
N LEU A 23 34.78 39.99 -0.88
CA LEU A 23 35.14 38.83 -0.03
C LEU A 23 36.13 37.88 -0.74
N LYS A 24 35.98 37.70 -2.06
CA LYS A 24 36.88 36.86 -2.87
C LYS A 24 38.26 37.50 -3.04
N VAL A 25 38.31 38.81 -3.30
CA VAL A 25 39.57 39.56 -3.48
C VAL A 25 40.32 39.73 -2.15
N THR A 26 39.61 39.90 -1.03
CA THR A 26 40.24 40.02 0.30
C THR A 26 40.70 38.68 0.88
N GLY A 27 40.42 37.56 0.21
CA GLY A 27 40.86 36.23 0.64
C GLY A 27 40.19 35.70 1.90
N ILE A 28 39.15 36.38 2.41
CA ILE A 28 38.35 35.96 3.56
C ILE A 28 37.34 34.86 3.15
N TYR A 29 37.22 34.58 1.85
CA TYR A 29 36.29 33.58 1.33
C TYR A 29 36.66 32.17 1.81
N PRO A 30 35.84 31.52 2.66
CA PRO A 30 36.09 30.13 3.07
C PRO A 30 35.99 29.21 1.85
N ALA A 31 36.86 28.20 1.79
CA ALA A 31 36.93 27.25 0.68
C ALA A 31 35.56 26.62 0.41
N GLU A 32 35.15 26.60 -0.86
CA GLU A 32 33.87 26.07 -1.30
C GLU A 32 33.74 24.58 -0.92
N LEU A 33 32.99 24.27 0.13
CA LEU A 33 32.59 22.89 0.39
C LEU A 33 31.71 22.44 -0.77
N ARG A 34 32.12 21.35 -1.44
CA ARG A 34 31.32 20.68 -2.45
C ARG A 34 30.06 20.09 -1.82
N SER A 35 29.03 20.92 -1.70
CA SER A 35 27.68 20.49 -1.37
C SER A 35 26.94 20.23 -2.67
N VAL A 36 26.67 18.96 -2.96
CA VAL A 36 25.73 18.61 -4.03
C VAL A 36 24.34 18.88 -3.46
N ASN A 37 23.74 20.01 -3.85
CA ASN A 37 22.34 20.28 -3.52
C ASN A 37 21.46 19.31 -4.32
N LEU A 38 20.97 18.28 -3.64
CA LEU A 38 20.11 17.29 -4.25
C LEU A 38 18.69 17.86 -4.27
N ASP A 39 18.29 18.43 -5.40
CA ASP A 39 16.94 18.99 -5.54
C ASP A 39 15.86 17.93 -5.31
N PHE A 40 14.72 18.35 -4.77
CA PHE A 40 13.56 17.49 -4.52
C PHE A 40 13.06 16.75 -5.77
N ASP A 41 13.31 17.32 -6.96
CA ASP A 41 13.04 16.70 -8.25
C ASP A 41 13.75 15.36 -8.44
N TRP A 42 14.97 15.21 -7.90
CA TRP A 42 15.71 13.95 -7.95
C TRP A 42 15.01 12.85 -7.14
N THR A 43 14.47 13.22 -5.97
CA THR A 43 13.77 12.30 -5.05
C THR A 43 12.56 11.66 -5.74
N TYR A 44 11.72 12.48 -6.38
CA TYR A 44 10.53 11.95 -7.05
C TYR A 44 10.86 11.28 -8.40
N ARG A 45 11.81 11.81 -9.19
CA ARG A 45 12.11 11.27 -10.53
C ARG A 45 12.93 9.99 -10.49
N LYS A 46 13.85 9.85 -9.52
CA LYS A 46 14.82 8.75 -9.50
C LYS A 46 14.70 7.86 -8.27
N ALA A 47 14.63 8.43 -7.07
CA ALA A 47 14.60 7.62 -5.85
C ALA A 47 13.28 6.85 -5.72
N LEU A 48 12.14 7.53 -5.91
CA LEU A 48 10.82 6.92 -5.72
C LEU A 48 10.55 5.75 -6.70
N PRO A 49 10.78 5.84 -8.01
CA PRO A 49 10.57 4.72 -8.93
C PRO A 49 11.58 3.59 -8.73
N ALA A 50 12.78 3.88 -8.22
CA ALA A 50 13.77 2.85 -7.87
C ALA A 50 13.31 2.04 -6.65
N VAL A 51 12.82 2.71 -5.60
CA VAL A 51 12.29 2.07 -4.39
C VAL A 51 11.06 1.22 -4.72
N ILE A 52 10.12 1.76 -5.50
CA ILE A 52 8.90 1.01 -5.90
C ILE A 52 9.27 -0.27 -6.66
N ARG A 53 10.18 -0.19 -7.65
CA ARG A 53 10.63 -1.37 -8.40
C ARG A 53 11.35 -2.38 -7.51
N TRP A 54 12.17 -1.91 -6.57
CA TRP A 54 12.85 -2.78 -5.62
C TRP A 54 11.85 -3.54 -4.74
N ILE A 55 10.84 -2.86 -4.19
CA ILE A 55 9.78 -3.49 -3.39
C ILE A 55 8.98 -4.48 -4.24
N ALA A 56 8.54 -4.07 -5.43
CA ALA A 56 7.75 -4.91 -6.33
C ALA A 56 8.49 -6.20 -6.72
N THR A 57 9.79 -6.11 -7.03
CA THR A 57 10.60 -7.29 -7.37
C THR A 57 10.91 -8.19 -6.16
N ARG A 58 10.96 -7.64 -4.95
CA ARG A 58 11.12 -8.44 -3.71
C ARG A 58 9.81 -9.15 -3.36
N MET A 59 8.69 -8.45 -3.38
CA MET A 59 7.36 -9.04 -3.16
C MET A 59 7.00 -10.06 -4.25
N GLY A 60 7.27 -9.76 -5.52
CA GLY A 60 7.01 -10.69 -6.62
C GLY A 60 7.79 -12.00 -6.53
N ARG A 61 9.02 -11.99 -5.98
CA ARG A 61 9.79 -13.22 -5.75
C ARG A 61 9.27 -14.05 -4.58
N VAL A 62 8.70 -13.42 -3.55
CA VAL A 62 8.07 -14.11 -2.42
C VAL A 62 6.69 -14.63 -2.81
N GLY A 63 5.88 -13.76 -3.40
CA GLY A 63 4.53 -14.06 -3.90
C GLY A 63 4.53 -15.09 -5.01
N GLY A 64 5.47 -15.04 -5.97
CA GLY A 64 5.57 -16.00 -7.06
C GLY A 64 5.92 -17.43 -6.62
N ARG A 65 6.63 -17.60 -5.49
CA ARG A 65 6.88 -18.93 -4.90
C ARG A 65 5.67 -19.45 -4.14
N LEU A 66 4.91 -18.54 -3.50
CA LEU A 66 3.69 -18.88 -2.79
C LEU A 66 2.53 -19.18 -3.76
N SER A 67 2.42 -18.45 -4.85
CA SER A 67 1.35 -18.59 -5.84
C SER A 67 1.38 -19.96 -6.54
N LEU A 68 2.58 -20.46 -6.86
CA LEU A 68 2.76 -21.79 -7.42
C LEU A 68 2.35 -22.90 -6.44
N LEU A 69 2.65 -22.74 -5.15
CA LEU A 69 2.20 -23.68 -4.11
C LEU A 69 0.68 -23.63 -3.94
N THR A 70 0.08 -22.44 -3.96
CA THR A 70 -1.38 -22.28 -3.86
C THR A 70 -2.10 -22.83 -5.08
N GLU A 71 -1.56 -22.69 -6.29
CA GLU A 71 -2.19 -23.24 -7.51
C GLU A 71 -2.13 -24.78 -7.54
N ILE A 72 -1.03 -25.39 -7.07
CA ILE A 72 -0.90 -26.85 -6.98
C ILE A 72 -1.83 -27.43 -5.90
N LEU A 73 -1.92 -26.77 -4.73
CA LEU A 73 -2.83 -27.16 -3.65
C LEU A 73 -4.30 -26.93 -4.02
N ALA A 74 -4.63 -25.77 -4.60
CA ALA A 74 -5.98 -25.43 -5.05
C ALA A 74 -6.45 -26.35 -6.18
N GLY A 75 -5.58 -26.72 -7.12
CA GLY A 75 -5.91 -27.67 -8.18
C GLY A 75 -6.13 -29.11 -7.66
N ARG A 76 -5.49 -29.49 -6.54
CA ARG A 76 -5.76 -30.78 -5.86
C ARG A 76 -7.06 -30.74 -5.07
N THR A 77 -7.33 -29.68 -4.32
CA THR A 77 -8.59 -29.54 -3.56
C THR A 77 -9.78 -29.38 -4.49
N TYR A 78 -9.68 -28.59 -5.56
CA TYR A 78 -10.74 -28.42 -6.56
C TYR A 78 -11.12 -29.77 -7.20
N ARG A 79 -10.15 -30.58 -7.61
CA ARG A 79 -10.45 -31.92 -8.17
C ARG A 79 -11.03 -32.90 -7.13
N LEU A 80 -10.64 -32.78 -5.85
CA LEU A 80 -11.19 -33.62 -4.78
C LEU A 80 -12.63 -33.21 -4.44
N ILE A 81 -12.87 -31.90 -4.36
CA ILE A 81 -14.17 -31.31 -4.08
C ILE A 81 -15.13 -31.61 -5.22
N TYR A 82 -14.73 -31.50 -6.48
CA TYR A 82 -15.58 -31.86 -7.62
C TYR A 82 -15.90 -33.37 -7.69
N ARG A 83 -15.02 -34.24 -7.20
CA ARG A 83 -15.32 -35.66 -7.05
C ARG A 83 -16.30 -35.96 -5.90
N LEU A 84 -16.34 -35.13 -4.86
CA LEU A 84 -17.33 -35.25 -3.77
C LEU A 84 -18.62 -34.42 -3.98
N HIS A 85 -18.56 -33.35 -4.78
CA HIS A 85 -19.64 -32.38 -5.05
C HIS A 85 -19.97 -32.31 -6.56
N GLY A 86 -19.95 -33.46 -7.25
CA GLY A 86 -20.52 -33.58 -8.59
C GLY A 86 -22.03 -33.29 -8.61
N PRO A 87 -22.68 -33.23 -9.79
CA PRO A 87 -24.06 -32.73 -10.00
C PRO A 87 -25.20 -33.54 -9.35
N GLU A 88 -24.88 -34.47 -8.45
CA GLU A 88 -25.80 -35.17 -7.54
C GLU A 88 -25.39 -35.00 -6.06
N GLY A 89 -24.61 -33.96 -5.76
CA GLY A 89 -24.07 -33.68 -4.43
C GLY A 89 -25.15 -33.28 -3.43
N VAL A 90 -24.93 -33.64 -2.16
CA VAL A 90 -25.80 -33.57 -0.97
C VAL A 90 -26.65 -32.29 -0.81
N PHE A 91 -26.29 -31.18 -1.45
CA PHE A 91 -27.06 -29.93 -1.45
C PHE A 91 -28.22 -29.88 -2.46
N ALA A 92 -28.24 -30.74 -3.49
CA ALA A 92 -29.37 -30.87 -4.41
C ALA A 92 -30.46 -31.81 -3.88
N ARG A 93 -30.17 -32.59 -2.83
CA ARG A 93 -31.15 -33.44 -2.16
C ARG A 93 -31.93 -32.54 -1.21
N THR A 94 -33.15 -32.21 -1.61
CA THR A 94 -34.17 -31.50 -0.82
C THR A 94 -34.04 -31.87 0.65
N TRP A 95 -33.51 -30.94 1.45
CA TRP A 95 -33.49 -31.12 2.90
C TRP A 95 -34.93 -31.38 3.30
N THR A 96 -35.18 -32.55 3.91
CA THR A 96 -36.55 -32.93 4.28
C THR A 96 -37.08 -31.81 5.17
N THR A 97 -38.27 -31.28 4.86
CA THR A 97 -38.87 -30.17 5.61
C THR A 97 -38.88 -30.43 7.12
N GLY A 98 -38.92 -31.70 7.53
CA GLY A 98 -38.78 -32.16 8.91
C GLY A 98 -37.44 -31.81 9.57
N ALA A 99 -36.31 -31.81 8.86
CA ALA A 99 -35.02 -31.42 9.43
C ALA A 99 -34.97 -29.93 9.78
N ILE A 100 -35.52 -29.08 8.90
CA ILE A 100 -35.61 -27.63 9.13
C ILE A 100 -36.56 -27.37 10.31
N ALA A 101 -37.71 -28.04 10.34
CA ALA A 101 -38.66 -27.93 11.46
C ALA A 101 -38.05 -28.40 12.79
N PHE A 102 -37.28 -29.49 12.79
CA PHE A 102 -36.60 -29.99 13.98
C PHE A 102 -35.60 -28.98 14.53
N TRP A 103 -34.75 -28.40 13.68
CA TRP A 103 -33.79 -27.37 14.10
C TRP A 103 -34.47 -26.08 14.57
N ALA A 104 -35.57 -25.68 13.94
CA ALA A 104 -36.36 -24.53 14.36
C ALA A 104 -36.97 -24.76 15.76
N VAL A 105 -37.55 -25.94 16.02
CA VAL A 105 -38.13 -26.30 17.33
C VAL A 105 -37.04 -26.37 18.41
N LEU A 106 -35.89 -26.98 18.10
CA LEU A 106 -34.77 -27.05 19.05
C LEU A 106 -34.24 -25.66 19.42
N GLY A 107 -34.09 -24.78 18.43
CA GLY A 107 -33.67 -23.39 18.65
C GLY A 107 -34.68 -22.62 19.49
N LEU A 108 -35.98 -22.78 19.21
CA LEU A 108 -37.05 -22.12 19.95
C LEU A 108 -37.15 -22.62 21.40
N PHE A 109 -36.98 -23.92 21.62
CA PHE A 109 -36.93 -24.53 22.95
C PHE A 109 -35.73 -24.03 23.76
N GLY A 110 -34.54 -23.96 23.15
CA GLY A 110 -33.36 -23.37 23.78
C GLY A 110 -33.56 -21.91 24.16
N PHE A 111 -34.17 -21.12 23.26
CA PHE A 111 -34.52 -19.73 23.56
C PHE A 111 -35.50 -19.61 24.74
N LEU A 112 -36.52 -20.49 24.80
CA LEU A 112 -37.49 -20.51 25.90
C LEU A 112 -36.83 -20.84 27.25
N LEU A 113 -35.91 -21.82 27.27
CA LEU A 113 -35.16 -22.19 28.47
C LEU A 113 -34.26 -21.05 28.94
N LEU A 114 -33.55 -20.38 28.03
CA LEU A 114 -32.72 -19.23 28.36
C LEU A 114 -33.56 -18.07 28.92
N TYR A 115 -34.74 -17.83 28.34
CA TYR A 115 -35.66 -16.80 28.80
C TYR A 115 -36.23 -17.10 30.20
N TYR A 116 -36.59 -18.36 30.47
CA TYR A 116 -37.15 -18.77 31.76
C TYR A 116 -36.09 -18.83 32.86
N TRP A 117 -34.86 -19.23 32.53
CA TRP A 117 -33.73 -19.22 33.47
C TRP A 117 -33.21 -17.80 33.76
N GLY A 118 -33.38 -16.87 32.81
CA GLY A 118 -32.96 -15.48 32.93
C GLY A 118 -33.98 -14.55 33.62
N ARG A 119 -35.09 -15.07 34.13
CA ARG A 119 -36.07 -14.39 34.97
C ARG A 119 -36.04 -14.94 36.38
#